data_AF-A0A0L0T138-F1
#
_entry.id   AF-A0A0L0T138-F1
#
_cell.length_a   1.000
_cell.length_b   1.000
_cell.length_c   1.000
_cell.angle_alpha   90.00
_cell.angle_beta   90.00
_cell.angle_gamma   90.00
#
_symmetry.space_group_name_H-M   'P 1'
#
loop_
_entity.id
_entity.type
_entity.pdbx_description
1 polymer ?
#
loop_
_entity_poly.entity_id
_entity_poly.type
_entity_poly.pdbx_seq_one_letter_code
_entity_poly.pdbx_strand_id
1 'polypeptide(L)'
;MNKPFGVFEAGAVYYPSGSGANDAVLDASIKTTWLSQIAAMSKGSSNHARISLLMWFEIAKIENSGQARDFALFKSNEVADKIKPMLKAGAFVNNA
;
A
#
# COMPACT_ATOMS: atom_id res chain seq x y z
N MET A 1 -27.73 3.37 -6.56
CA MET A 1 -26.67 2.65 -7.30
C MET A 1 -25.70 2.10 -6.25
N ASN A 2 -25.88 0.85 -5.77
CA ASN A 2 -25.11 0.26 -4.66
C ASN A 2 -24.32 -0.98 -5.14
N LYS A 3 -23.54 -0.86 -6.21
CA LYS A 3 -22.63 -1.94 -6.60
C LYS A 3 -21.34 -1.83 -5.77
N PRO A 4 -20.77 -2.96 -5.33
CA PRO A 4 -19.49 -2.94 -4.63
C PRO A 4 -18.41 -2.31 -5.54
N PHE A 5 -17.63 -1.41 -4.97
CA PHE A 5 -16.50 -0.77 -5.64
C PHE A 5 -15.20 -1.48 -5.26
N GLY A 6 -14.37 -1.81 -6.26
CA GLY A 6 -13.10 -2.50 -6.07
C GLY A 6 -11.96 -1.74 -6.75
N VAL A 7 -10.77 -1.83 -6.16
CA VAL A 7 -9.52 -1.31 -6.73
C VAL A 7 -8.63 -2.50 -7.06
N PHE A 8 -8.36 -2.71 -8.34
CA PHE A 8 -7.68 -3.91 -8.83
C PHE A 8 -6.16 -3.72 -9.03
N GLU A 9 -5.69 -2.46 -9.06
CA GLU A 9 -4.28 -2.12 -9.21
C GLU A 9 -3.96 -0.94 -8.28
N ALA A 10 -3.49 -1.24 -7.07
CA ALA A 10 -3.09 -0.22 -6.10
C ALA A 10 -1.61 -0.30 -5.76
N GLY A 11 -1.00 0.85 -5.51
CA GLY A 11 0.37 0.96 -5.05
C GLY A 11 0.70 2.40 -4.64
N ALA A 12 1.68 2.57 -3.76
CA ALA A 12 2.21 3.88 -3.42
C ALA A 12 3.30 4.27 -4.41
N VAL A 13 3.03 5.24 -5.29
CA VAL A 13 4.06 5.76 -6.21
C VAL A 13 4.92 6.77 -5.47
N TYR A 14 6.18 6.42 -5.24
CA TYR A 14 7.21 7.35 -4.80
C TYR A 14 8.57 6.86 -5.35
N TYR A 15 9.55 7.76 -5.42
CA TYR A 15 10.85 7.50 -6.00
C TYR A 15 11.92 7.60 -4.91
N PRO A 16 12.35 6.47 -4.30
CA PRO A 16 13.44 6.50 -3.33
C PRO A 16 14.73 6.95 -4.01
N SER A 17 15.58 7.71 -3.30
CA SER A 17 16.85 8.23 -3.82
C SER A 17 17.94 7.16 -3.98
N GLY A 18 17.73 5.96 -3.44
CA GLY A 18 18.69 4.86 -3.47
C GLY A 18 19.74 4.93 -2.35
N SER A 19 19.49 5.75 -1.32
CA SER A 19 20.43 6.12 -0.26
C SER A 19 20.14 5.43 1.08
N GLY A 20 20.43 4.14 1.19
CA GLY A 20 20.60 3.44 2.48
C GLY A 20 19.37 3.36 3.40
N ALA A 21 19.62 3.25 4.71
CA ALA A 21 18.60 2.94 5.74
C ALA A 21 17.48 3.98 5.87
N ASN A 22 17.72 5.25 5.53
CA ASN A 22 16.71 6.31 5.59
C ASN A 22 15.60 6.11 4.56
N ASP A 23 15.92 5.52 3.40
CA ASP A 23 14.95 5.24 2.36
C ASP A 23 13.97 4.15 2.80
N ALA A 24 14.41 3.15 3.58
CA ALA A 24 13.54 2.08 4.09
C ALA A 24 12.51 2.60 5.12
N VAL A 25 12.92 3.54 5.98
CA VAL A 25 12.02 4.19 6.95
C VAL A 25 10.99 5.06 6.24
N LEU A 26 11.44 5.83 5.23
CA LEU A 26 10.56 6.65 4.41
C LEU A 26 9.57 5.78 3.60
N ASP A 27 10.05 4.69 3.00
CA ASP A 27 9.23 3.71 2.28
C ASP A 27 8.10 3.18 3.17
N ALA A 28 8.47 2.72 4.37
CA ALA A 28 7.52 2.22 5.34
C ALA A 28 6.50 3.30 5.75
N SER A 29 6.93 4.55 5.95
CA SER A 29 6.05 5.69 6.26
C SER A 29 5.03 6.00 5.16
N ILE A 30 5.50 6.02 3.90
CA ILE A 30 4.64 6.27 2.74
C ILE A 30 3.63 5.14 2.56
N LYS A 31 4.08 3.88 2.56
CA LYS A 31 3.21 2.71 2.35
C LYS A 31 2.16 2.57 3.46
N THR A 32 2.55 2.77 4.72
CA THR A 32 1.61 2.74 5.86
C THR A 32 0.58 3.87 5.78
N THR A 33 0.98 5.06 5.33
CA THR A 33 0.06 6.20 5.15
C THR A 33 -0.98 5.92 4.08
N TRP A 34 -0.56 5.44 2.90
CA TRP A 34 -1.47 5.05 1.82
C TRP A 34 -2.46 3.98 2.26
N LEU A 35 -1.98 2.92 2.91
CA LEU A 35 -2.85 1.84 3.40
C LEU A 35 -3.82 2.32 4.48
N SER A 36 -3.40 3.24 5.35
CA SER A 36 -4.28 3.83 6.37
C SER A 36 -5.40 4.67 5.74
N GLN A 37 -5.09 5.45 4.70
CA GLN A 37 -6.09 6.22 3.96
C GLN A 37 -7.08 5.30 3.25
N ILE A 38 -6.61 4.24 2.61
CA ILE A 38 -7.49 3.24 1.96
C ILE A 38 -8.36 2.53 3.00
N ALA A 39 -7.82 2.17 4.16
CA ALA A 39 -8.58 1.58 5.26
C ALA A 39 -9.64 2.54 5.85
N ALA A 40 -9.39 3.85 5.83
CA ALA A 40 -10.40 4.84 6.20
C ALA A 40 -11.51 4.90 5.15
N MET A 41 -11.16 4.87 3.86
CA MET A 41 -12.12 4.85 2.75
C MET A 41 -12.95 3.55 2.67
N SER A 42 -12.38 2.41 3.06
CA SER A 42 -13.07 1.11 3.06
C SER A 42 -14.22 1.02 4.08
N LYS A 43 -14.25 1.93 5.06
CA LYS A 43 -15.38 2.08 6.00
C LYS A 43 -16.56 2.82 5.37
N GLY A 44 -16.35 3.53 4.26
CA GLY A 44 -17.35 4.35 3.57
C GLY A 44 -17.66 5.65 4.32
N SER A 45 -18.07 6.68 3.59
CA SER A 45 -18.59 7.92 4.15
C SER A 45 -19.63 8.53 3.21
N SER A 46 -20.28 9.63 3.61
CA SER A 46 -21.16 10.39 2.69
C SER A 46 -20.41 10.90 1.44
N ASN A 47 -19.08 11.04 1.54
CA ASN A 47 -18.26 11.64 0.50
C ASN A 47 -17.50 10.60 -0.33
N HIS A 48 -17.36 9.36 0.14
CA HIS A 48 -16.51 8.33 -0.48
C HIS A 48 -17.22 6.99 -0.58
N ALA A 49 -17.17 6.38 -1.77
CA ALA A 49 -17.66 5.02 -1.98
C ALA A 49 -16.88 4.01 -1.14
N ARG A 50 -17.60 3.06 -0.53
CA ARG A 50 -17.01 1.98 0.25
C ARG A 50 -16.18 1.06 -0.65
N ILE A 51 -14.86 1.00 -0.42
CA ILE A 51 -13.98 0.04 -1.09
C ILE A 51 -14.25 -1.35 -0.48
N SER A 52 -14.75 -2.26 -1.32
CA SER A 52 -15.10 -3.63 -0.93
C SER A 52 -13.97 -4.63 -1.21
N LEU A 53 -13.06 -4.29 -2.15
CA LEU A 53 -11.89 -5.10 -2.50
C LEU A 53 -10.72 -4.17 -2.88
N LEU A 54 -9.53 -4.52 -2.40
CA LEU A 54 -8.26 -3.88 -2.78
C LEU A 54 -7.27 -4.98 -3.20
N MET A 55 -6.70 -4.84 -4.38
CA MET A 55 -5.56 -5.62 -4.83
C MET A 55 -4.33 -4.72 -4.92
N TRP A 56 -3.30 -5.06 -4.15
CA TRP A 56 -2.05 -4.32 -4.10
C TRP A 56 -1.00 -4.96 -5.01
N PHE A 57 -0.25 -4.14 -5.75
CA PHE A 57 0.86 -4.61 -6.57
C PHE A 57 2.09 -4.90 -5.73
N GLU A 58 2.40 -6.18 -5.55
CA GLU A 58 3.61 -6.65 -4.87
C GLU A 58 4.78 -6.73 -5.87
N ILE A 59 5.20 -5.57 -6.38
CA ILE A 59 6.27 -5.47 -7.40
C ILE A 59 7.28 -4.42 -6.98
N ALA A 60 8.57 -4.73 -7.13
CA ALA A 60 9.65 -3.77 -7.08
C ALA A 60 10.53 -3.92 -8.32
N LYS A 61 10.79 -2.83 -9.05
CA LYS A 61 11.63 -2.82 -10.26
C LYS A 61 12.40 -1.51 -10.41
N ILE A 62 13.45 -1.56 -11.21
CA ILE A 62 14.13 -0.37 -11.73
C ILE A 62 13.56 -0.11 -13.12
N GLU A 63 13.06 1.10 -13.36
CA GLU A 63 12.59 1.52 -14.67
C GLU A 63 13.75 1.85 -15.61
N ASN A 64 13.48 1.91 -16.92
CA ASN A 64 14.49 2.24 -17.94
C ASN A 64 15.16 3.61 -17.73
N SER A 65 14.53 4.52 -16.97
CA SER A 65 15.09 5.81 -16.57
C SER A 65 16.09 5.74 -15.41
N GLY A 66 16.36 4.55 -14.88
CA GLY A 66 17.17 4.34 -13.67
C GLY A 66 16.40 4.60 -12.36
N GLN A 67 15.14 5.03 -12.43
CA GLN A 67 14.30 5.27 -11.25
C GLN A 67 13.78 3.96 -10.67
N ALA A 68 13.91 3.79 -9.36
CA ALA A 68 13.27 2.68 -8.66
C ALA A 68 11.76 2.93 -8.49
N ARG A 69 10.95 1.91 -8.76
CA ARG A 69 9.57 1.81 -8.30
C ARG A 69 9.45 0.61 -7.38
N ASP A 70 9.12 0.88 -6.13
CA ASP A 70 8.95 -0.16 -5.11
C ASP A 70 7.55 -0.08 -4.50
N PHE A 71 6.67 -0.94 -4.99
CA PHE A 71 5.34 -1.13 -4.41
C PHE A 71 5.33 -2.24 -3.35
N ALA A 72 6.37 -3.09 -3.30
CA ALA A 72 6.38 -4.31 -2.50
C ALA A 72 6.27 -4.03 -0.99
N LEU A 73 5.26 -4.60 -0.34
CA LEU A 73 5.04 -4.46 1.10
C LEU A 73 5.92 -5.41 1.92
N PHE A 74 6.40 -6.50 1.33
CA PHE A 74 7.05 -7.59 2.06
C PHE A 74 8.53 -7.80 1.71
N LYS A 75 9.06 -7.07 0.73
CA LYS A 75 10.47 -7.14 0.33
C LYS A 75 11.44 -6.62 1.41
N SER A 76 11.04 -5.58 2.14
CA SER A 76 11.85 -4.96 3.20
C SER A 76 11.29 -5.32 4.58
N ASN A 77 12.14 -5.73 5.51
CA ASN A 77 11.71 -6.03 6.89
C ASN A 77 11.13 -4.79 7.59
N GLU A 78 11.73 -3.61 7.39
CA GLU A 78 11.25 -2.34 7.96
C GLU A 78 9.81 -2.01 7.52
N VAL A 79 9.48 -2.31 6.26
CA VAL A 79 8.12 -2.13 5.73
C VAL A 79 7.21 -3.24 6.26
N ALA A 80 7.63 -4.50 6.10
CA ALA A 80 6.82 -5.66 6.44
C ALA A 80 6.39 -5.65 7.92
N ASP A 81 7.27 -5.24 8.82
CA ASP A 81 6.99 -5.21 10.27
C ASP A 81 5.94 -4.16 10.64
N LYS A 82 5.82 -3.07 9.85
CA LYS A 82 4.75 -2.08 10.02
C LYS A 82 3.46 -2.47 9.31
N ILE A 83 3.53 -3.15 8.17
CA ILE A 83 2.36 -3.55 7.38
C ILE A 83 1.62 -4.75 8.00
N LYS A 84 2.34 -5.78 8.48
CA LYS A 84 1.72 -7.01 9.01
C LYS A 84 0.68 -6.74 10.11
N PRO A 85 0.92 -5.88 11.11
CA PRO A 85 -0.10 -5.52 12.10
C PRO A 85 -1.35 -4.85 11.49
N MET A 86 -1.17 -3.98 10.49
CA MET A 86 -2.29 -3.30 9.82
C MET A 86 -3.20 -4.28 9.07
N LEU A 87 -2.61 -5.26 8.38
CA LEU A 87 -3.36 -6.31 7.70
C LEU A 87 -4.10 -7.23 8.70
N LYS A 88 -3.50 -7.51 9.85
CA LYS A 88 -4.09 -8.33 10.91
C LYS A 88 -5.21 -7.63 11.69
N ALA A 89 -5.23 -6.30 11.73
CA ALA A 89 -6.21 -5.51 12.46
C ALA A 89 -7.64 -5.55 11.85
N GLY A 90 -7.88 -6.40 10.84
CA GLY A 90 -9.21 -6.61 10.24
C GLY A 90 -9.67 -5.47 9.33
N ALA A 91 -8.83 -4.47 9.06
CA ALA A 91 -9.09 -3.44 8.06
C ALA A 91 -9.07 -4.01 6.62
N PHE A 92 -8.39 -5.14 6.44
CA PHE A 92 -8.30 -5.92 5.21
C PHE A 92 -8.51 -7.40 5.57
N VAL A 93 -9.39 -8.09 4.87
CA VAL A 93 -9.54 -9.55 5.02
C VAL A 93 -8.55 -10.19 4.05
N ASN A 94 -7.56 -10.91 4.58
CA ASN A 94 -6.63 -11.69 3.76
C ASN A 94 -7.30 -13.02 3.39
N ASN A 95 -7.65 -13.19 2.11
CA ASN A 95 -8.15 -14.46 1.56
C ASN A 95 -7.01 -15.26 0.89
N ALA A 96 -5.81 -15.24 1.47
CA ALA A 96 -4.69 -16.08 1.05
C ALA A 96 -4.90 -17.53 1.49
#